data_AF-A0A7W4UPY1-F1
#
_entry.id   AF-A0A7W4UPY1-F1
#
_cell.length_a   1.000
_cell.length_b   1.000
_cell.length_c   1.000
_cell.angle_alpha   90.00
_cell.angle_beta   90.00
_cell.angle_gamma   90.00
#
_symmetry.space_group_name_H-M   'P 1'
#
loop_
_entity.id
_entity.type
_entity.pdbx_description
1 polymer ?
#
loop_
_entity_poly.entity_id
_entity_poly.type
_entity_poly.pdbx_seq_one_letter_code
_entity_poly.pdbx_strand_id
1 'polypeptide(L)'
;MVAALEEVHAHPAAESARVFSVWMMANSRNDAQVVADSAQCLTRAESLRGSAEMMAASVSGLLHTGHVDQATKLFRSLAVIVAEQGPLSVLTRFDDDALGALLEGSGVDLDELALERRARANPRVFARLPDVQLTDRERVVLRHLLSPSTLEEIAGEEHVSRNTIKSQTRSLFKKLGVSSREAAVEFALQYPALWADTGL
;
A
#
# COMPACT_ATOMS: atom_id res chain seq x y z
N MET A 1 -42.52 2.05 0.38
CA MET A 1 -41.46 1.93 -0.65
C MET A 1 -40.20 2.54 -0.07
N VAL A 2 -39.39 1.70 0.57
CA VAL A 2 -38.07 2.07 1.11
C VAL A 2 -37.11 2.04 -0.08
N ALA A 3 -36.53 3.19 -0.42
CA ALA A 3 -35.51 3.29 -1.44
C ALA A 3 -34.27 2.53 -0.96
N ALA A 4 -33.78 1.64 -1.82
CA ALA A 4 -32.56 0.87 -1.60
C ALA A 4 -31.39 1.84 -1.39
N LEU A 5 -30.78 1.77 -0.21
CA LEU A 5 -29.40 2.19 -0.02
C LEU A 5 -28.54 1.19 -0.81
N GLU A 6 -28.19 1.54 -2.04
CA GLU A 6 -27.06 0.92 -2.70
C GLU A 6 -25.82 1.26 -1.86
N GLU A 7 -25.33 0.27 -1.12
CA GLU A 7 -23.98 0.30 -0.57
C GLU A 7 -23.02 0.50 -1.75
N VAL A 8 -22.55 1.73 -1.92
CA VAL A 8 -21.40 2.06 -2.77
C VAL A 8 -20.19 1.39 -2.12
N HIS A 9 -20.02 0.11 -2.40
CA HIS A 9 -18.83 -0.62 -2.06
C HIS A 9 -17.69 0.00 -2.86
N ALA A 10 -16.80 0.69 -2.15
CA ALA A 10 -15.56 1.20 -2.70
C ALA A 10 -14.85 0.08 -3.47
N HIS A 11 -14.55 0.32 -4.75
CA HIS A 11 -13.88 -0.69 -5.56
C HIS A 11 -12.43 -0.83 -5.05
N PRO A 12 -11.98 -2.02 -4.60
CA PRO A 12 -10.65 -2.20 -3.99
C PRO A 12 -9.50 -1.66 -4.85
N ALA A 13 -9.62 -1.81 -6.18
CA ALA A 13 -8.66 -1.27 -7.14
C ALA A 13 -8.51 0.27 -7.11
N ALA A 14 -9.57 1.03 -6.82
CA ALA A 14 -9.49 2.49 -6.75
C ALA A 14 -8.75 2.95 -5.49
N GLU A 15 -8.96 2.25 -4.37
CA GLU A 15 -8.23 2.47 -3.11
C GLU A 15 -6.75 2.14 -3.30
N SER A 16 -6.44 0.98 -3.88
CA SER A 16 -5.07 0.57 -4.17
C SER A 16 -4.32 1.52 -5.11
N ALA A 17 -5.00 2.06 -6.13
CA ALA A 17 -4.42 3.03 -7.04
C ALA A 17 -4.04 4.35 -6.34
N ARG A 18 -4.81 4.77 -5.34
CA ARG A 18 -4.50 5.96 -4.54
C ARG A 18 -3.31 5.69 -3.61
N VAL A 19 -3.28 4.53 -2.94
CA VAL A 19 -2.16 4.13 -2.08
C VAL A 19 -0.87 4.05 -2.89
N PHE A 20 -0.94 3.46 -4.09
CA PHE A 20 0.16 3.41 -5.04
C PHE A 20 0.62 4.80 -5.49
N SER A 21 -0.32 5.71 -5.77
CA SER A 21 0.01 7.09 -6.19
C SER A 21 0.77 7.84 -5.10
N VAL A 22 0.31 7.78 -3.85
CA VAL A 22 1.00 8.40 -2.71
C VAL A 22 2.37 7.78 -2.48
N TRP A 23 2.49 6.46 -2.61
CA TRP A 23 3.78 5.79 -2.53
C TRP A 23 4.74 6.24 -3.65
N MET A 24 4.27 6.30 -4.90
CA MET A 24 5.06 6.76 -6.05
C MET A 24 5.58 8.17 -5.84
N MET A 25 4.71 9.04 -5.33
CA MET A 25 5.08 10.40 -5.02
C MET A 25 6.10 10.49 -3.90
N ALA A 26 5.94 9.70 -2.84
CA ALA A 26 6.89 9.61 -1.74
C ALA A 26 8.28 9.15 -2.19
N ASN A 27 8.33 8.30 -3.21
CA ASN A 27 9.57 7.81 -3.80
C ASN A 27 10.13 8.77 -4.87
N SER A 28 9.33 9.73 -5.35
CA SER A 28 9.81 10.87 -6.12
C SER A 28 10.32 11.95 -5.14
N ARG A 29 11.45 12.59 -5.40
CA ARG A 29 12.17 13.49 -4.46
C ARG A 29 11.45 14.81 -4.10
N ASN A 30 10.12 14.84 -4.00
CA ASN A 30 9.34 16.06 -3.81
C ASN A 30 8.46 16.00 -2.55
N ASP A 31 9.01 16.50 -1.45
CA ASP A 31 8.49 16.31 -0.10
C ASP A 31 7.16 17.06 0.15
N ALA A 32 7.02 18.28 -0.38
CA ALA A 32 5.82 19.10 -0.18
C ALA A 32 4.61 18.58 -0.98
N GLN A 33 4.86 18.03 -2.17
CA GLN A 33 3.81 17.49 -3.03
C GLN A 33 3.22 16.20 -2.42
N VAL A 34 4.04 15.36 -1.80
CA VAL A 34 3.61 14.14 -1.09
C VAL A 34 2.55 14.45 -0.04
N VAL A 35 2.81 15.41 0.84
CA VAL A 35 1.86 15.78 1.89
C VAL A 35 0.55 16.30 1.31
N ALA A 36 0.61 17.16 0.29
CA ALA A 36 -0.57 17.75 -0.34
C ALA A 36 -1.46 16.68 -1.00
N ASP A 37 -0.86 15.76 -1.75
CA ASP A 37 -1.62 14.74 -2.47
C ASP A 37 -2.06 13.60 -1.56
N SER A 38 -1.28 13.27 -0.51
CA SER A 38 -1.73 12.42 0.59
C SER A 38 -2.98 12.96 1.26
N ALA A 39 -3.00 14.25 1.62
CA ALA A 39 -4.18 14.89 2.17
C ALA A 39 -5.38 14.81 1.20
N GLN A 40 -5.14 15.03 -0.10
CA GLN A 40 -6.19 14.92 -1.10
C GLN A 40 -6.74 13.49 -1.24
N CYS A 41 -5.87 12.47 -1.22
CA CYS A 41 -6.28 11.07 -1.25
C CYS A 41 -7.05 10.67 0.02
N LEU A 42 -6.63 11.16 1.19
CA LEU A 42 -7.33 10.93 2.46
C LEU A 42 -8.76 11.49 2.43
N THR A 43 -8.96 12.70 1.90
CA THR A 43 -10.31 13.29 1.77
C THR A 43 -11.23 12.52 0.83
N ARG A 44 -10.66 11.72 -0.08
CA ARG A 44 -11.43 10.90 -1.04
C ARG A 44 -11.59 9.46 -0.58
N ALA A 45 -10.91 9.02 0.47
CA ALA A 45 -10.98 7.65 0.94
C ALA A 45 -12.43 7.28 1.28
N GLU A 46 -12.92 6.23 0.65
CA GLU A 46 -14.32 5.78 0.79
C GLU A 46 -14.50 4.85 2.00
N SER A 47 -13.40 4.47 2.66
CA SER A 47 -13.39 3.56 3.80
C SER A 47 -12.34 3.96 4.86
N LEU A 48 -12.56 3.55 6.12
CA LEU A 48 -11.58 3.73 7.21
C LEU A 48 -10.30 2.92 6.96
N ARG A 49 -10.43 1.71 6.39
CA ARG A 49 -9.29 0.89 5.97
C ARG A 49 -8.45 1.62 4.93
N GLY A 50 -9.08 2.16 3.89
CA GLY A 50 -8.40 2.94 2.86
C GLY A 50 -7.73 4.18 3.42
N SER A 51 -8.38 4.88 4.34
CA SER A 51 -7.76 6.00 5.05
C SER A 51 -6.51 5.56 5.80
N ALA A 52 -6.55 4.43 6.52
CA ALA A 52 -5.40 3.90 7.24
C ALA A 52 -4.26 3.46 6.30
N GLU A 53 -4.57 2.80 5.18
CA GLU A 53 -3.61 2.39 4.14
C GLU A 53 -2.91 3.63 3.54
N MET A 54 -3.67 4.68 3.21
CA MET A 54 -3.15 5.94 2.69
C MET A 54 -2.25 6.65 3.71
N MET A 55 -2.67 6.71 4.97
CA MET A 55 -1.85 7.31 6.04
C MET A 55 -0.56 6.52 6.24
N ALA A 56 -0.60 5.18 6.24
CA ALA A 56 0.59 4.35 6.41
C ALA A 56 1.59 4.53 5.26
N ALA A 57 1.12 4.56 4.01
CA ALA A 57 1.97 4.85 2.85
C ALA A 57 2.60 6.26 2.93
N SER A 58 1.84 7.25 3.37
CA SER A 58 2.32 8.63 3.56
C SER A 58 3.38 8.73 4.67
N VAL A 59 3.17 8.03 5.80
CA VAL A 59 4.15 7.97 6.89
C VAL A 59 5.45 7.33 6.42
N SER A 60 5.37 6.21 5.70
CA SER A 60 6.55 5.55 5.12
C SER A 60 7.32 6.49 4.18
N GLY A 61 6.61 7.23 3.34
CA GLY A 61 7.20 8.24 2.47
C GLY A 61 7.89 9.40 3.19
N LEU A 62 7.25 9.93 4.23
CA LEU A 62 7.82 11.00 5.04
C LEU A 62 9.07 10.54 5.80
N LEU A 63 9.10 9.30 6.29
CA LEU A 63 10.30 8.73 6.91
C LEU A 63 11.45 8.60 5.90
N HIS A 64 11.18 8.12 4.69
CA HIS A 64 12.20 7.94 3.66
C HIS A 64 12.82 9.28 3.21
N THR A 65 12.01 10.34 3.17
CA THR A 65 12.43 11.70 2.81
C THR A 65 12.99 12.49 4.00
N GLY A 66 13.13 11.89 5.19
CA GLY A 66 13.69 12.53 6.38
C GLY A 66 12.75 13.50 7.11
N HIS A 67 11.48 13.58 6.74
CA HIS A 67 10.46 14.44 7.36
C HIS A 67 9.87 13.80 8.62
N VAL A 68 10.73 13.41 9.56
CA VAL A 68 10.38 12.62 10.75
C VAL A 68 9.26 13.26 11.57
N ASP A 69 9.33 14.57 11.84
CA ASP A 69 8.30 15.27 12.62
C ASP A 69 6.90 15.19 11.99
N GLN A 70 6.82 15.24 10.67
CA GLN A 70 5.55 15.15 9.94
C GLN A 70 5.06 13.70 9.91
N ALA A 71 5.97 12.75 9.68
CA ALA A 71 5.67 11.32 9.74
C ALA A 71 5.06 10.95 11.10
N THR A 72 5.68 11.41 12.19
CA THR A 72 5.25 11.17 13.57
C THR A 72 3.86 11.77 13.85
N LYS A 73 3.59 13.00 13.40
CA LYS A 73 2.27 13.63 13.55
C LYS A 73 1.18 12.87 12.80
N LEU A 74 1.45 12.43 11.57
CA LEU A 74 0.49 11.67 10.77
C LEU A 74 0.30 10.26 11.33
N PHE A 75 1.38 9.62 11.80
CA PHE A 75 1.33 8.33 12.45
C PHE A 75 0.46 8.34 13.71
N ARG A 76 0.47 9.44 14.49
CA ARG A 76 -0.43 9.59 15.64
C ARG A 76 -1.90 9.40 15.24
N SER A 77 -2.33 10.01 14.14
CA SER A 77 -3.69 9.84 13.62
C SER A 77 -3.96 8.42 13.12
N LEU A 78 -2.99 7.81 12.43
CA LEU A 78 -3.08 6.41 12.00
C LEU A 78 -3.24 5.45 13.20
N ALA A 79 -2.45 5.64 14.25
CA ALA A 79 -2.45 4.77 15.41
C ALA A 79 -3.80 4.80 16.16
N VAL A 80 -4.47 5.96 16.22
CA VAL A 80 -5.85 6.08 16.74
C VAL A 80 -6.82 5.23 15.91
N ILE A 81 -6.76 5.32 14.57
CA ILE A 81 -7.62 4.51 13.68
C ILE A 81 -7.36 3.01 13.88
N VAL A 82 -6.08 2.63 14.00
CA VAL A 82 -5.69 1.23 14.19
C VAL A 82 -6.17 0.69 15.54
N ALA A 83 -6.07 1.47 16.61
CA ALA A 83 -6.52 1.09 17.95
C ALA A 83 -8.04 0.87 18.02
N GLU A 84 -8.83 1.70 17.34
CA GLU A 84 -10.29 1.60 17.39
C GLU A 84 -10.88 0.52 16.47
N GLN A 85 -10.32 0.33 15.28
CA GLN A 85 -10.99 -0.40 14.17
C GLN A 85 -10.18 -1.61 13.64
N GLY A 86 -8.93 -1.79 14.07
CA GLY A 86 -8.16 -3.00 13.80
C GLY A 86 -7.64 -3.27 12.37
N PRO A 87 -7.44 -2.31 11.43
CA PRO A 87 -6.68 -2.57 10.21
C PRO A 87 -5.17 -2.66 10.50
N LEU A 88 -4.78 -3.60 11.38
CA LEU A 88 -3.41 -3.77 11.90
C LEU A 88 -2.38 -4.18 10.83
N SER A 89 -2.84 -4.65 9.67
CA SER A 89 -2.01 -4.92 8.49
C SER A 89 -1.22 -3.70 8.03
N VAL A 90 -1.73 -2.48 8.26
CA VAL A 90 -1.02 -1.25 7.87
C VAL A 90 0.27 -1.03 8.68
N LEU A 91 0.32 -1.53 9.92
CA LEU A 91 1.49 -1.41 10.78
C LEU A 91 2.61 -2.38 10.38
N THR A 92 2.35 -3.38 9.54
CA THR A 92 3.40 -4.30 9.06
C THR A 92 4.33 -3.64 8.06
N ARG A 93 3.98 -2.44 7.56
CA ARG A 93 4.82 -1.67 6.62
C ARG A 93 6.04 -1.03 7.28
N PHE A 94 6.02 -0.92 8.60
CA PHE A 94 7.11 -0.38 9.38
C PHE A 94 7.89 -1.54 9.99
N ASP A 95 9.21 -1.51 9.82
CA ASP A 95 10.09 -2.35 10.62
C ASP A 95 10.02 -1.93 12.09
N ASP A 96 10.56 -2.76 12.99
CA ASP A 96 10.40 -2.56 14.43
C ASP A 96 11.14 -1.31 14.92
N ASP A 97 12.25 -0.93 14.27
CA ASP A 97 13.01 0.28 14.62
C ASP A 97 12.21 1.54 14.24
N ALA A 98 11.68 1.61 13.02
CA ALA A 98 10.86 2.71 12.55
C ALA A 98 9.55 2.81 13.34
N LEU A 99 8.89 1.67 13.62
CA LEU A 99 7.67 1.66 14.41
C LEU A 99 7.94 2.11 15.85
N GLY A 100 9.03 1.64 16.47
CA GLY A 100 9.44 2.05 17.81
C GLY A 100 9.65 3.57 17.90
N ALA A 101 10.41 4.14 16.95
CA ALA A 101 10.64 5.58 16.89
C ALA A 101 9.35 6.39 16.66
N LEU A 102 8.44 5.90 15.82
CA LEU A 102 7.15 6.54 15.57
C LEU A 102 6.23 6.51 16.80
N LEU A 103 6.19 5.39 17.53
CA LEU A 103 5.41 5.26 18.77
C LEU A 103 5.95 6.20 19.84
N GLU A 104 7.27 6.19 20.06
CA GLU A 104 7.94 7.08 21.02
C GLU A 104 7.70 8.56 20.68
N GLY A 105 7.95 8.95 19.43
CA GLY A 105 7.79 10.34 18.99
C GLY A 105 6.33 10.82 18.97
N SER A 106 5.37 9.92 18.73
CA SER A 106 3.94 10.29 18.67
C SER A 106 3.29 10.34 20.05
N GLY A 107 3.91 9.69 21.04
CA GLY A 107 3.35 9.51 22.38
C GLY A 107 2.08 8.63 22.39
N VAL A 108 1.86 7.84 21.34
CA VAL A 108 0.75 6.89 21.28
C VAL A 108 1.21 5.56 21.86
N ASP A 109 0.44 5.08 22.84
CA ASP A 109 0.59 3.74 23.37
C ASP A 109 -0.36 2.80 22.61
N LEU A 110 0.20 1.90 21.81
CA LEU A 110 -0.56 0.79 21.26
C LEU A 110 -0.54 -0.34 22.29
N ASP A 111 -1.73 -0.72 22.76
CA ASP A 111 -1.85 -1.74 23.78
C ASP A 111 -1.22 -3.08 23.35
N GLU A 112 -0.84 -3.87 24.35
CA GLU A 112 -0.23 -5.20 24.15
C GLU A 112 -1.08 -6.07 23.22
N LEU A 113 -2.40 -5.92 23.27
CA LEU A 113 -3.34 -6.61 22.40
C LEU A 113 -3.25 -6.16 20.94
N ALA A 114 -3.07 -4.87 20.63
CA ALA A 114 -2.81 -4.39 19.28
C ALA A 114 -1.46 -4.90 18.75
N LEU A 115 -0.41 -4.93 19.58
CA LEU A 115 0.89 -5.49 19.21
C LEU A 115 0.84 -7.00 18.99
N GLU A 116 0.14 -7.74 19.85
CA GLU A 116 -0.12 -9.17 19.67
C GLU A 116 -0.96 -9.45 18.43
N ARG A 117 -1.98 -8.64 18.16
CA ARG A 117 -2.79 -8.75 16.96
C ARG A 117 -1.99 -8.40 15.70
N ARG A 118 -1.06 -7.42 15.74
CA ARG A 118 -0.07 -7.17 14.66
C ARG A 118 0.78 -8.42 14.45
N ALA A 119 1.30 -9.01 15.52
CA ALA A 119 2.08 -10.24 15.47
C ALA A 119 1.27 -11.43 14.92
N ARG A 120 -0.04 -11.51 15.19
CA ARG A 120 -0.94 -12.56 14.68
C ARG A 120 -1.49 -12.29 13.28
N ALA A 121 -1.56 -11.04 12.83
CA ALA A 121 -2.05 -10.62 11.52
C ALA A 121 -1.18 -11.11 10.33
N ASN A 122 -0.20 -11.98 10.62
CA ASN A 122 0.72 -12.71 9.75
C ASN A 122 2.14 -12.11 9.73
N PRO A 123 3.05 -12.60 10.60
CA PRO A 123 4.38 -12.06 10.82
C PRO A 123 5.47 -12.69 9.95
N ARG A 124 5.15 -13.37 8.84
CA ARG A 124 6.18 -13.99 7.96
C ARG A 124 6.62 -13.13 6.78
N VAL A 125 6.11 -11.91 6.70
CA VAL A 125 6.14 -11.10 5.48
C VAL A 125 7.07 -9.88 5.71
N PHE A 126 7.24 -9.33 6.93
CA PHE A 126 8.06 -8.11 7.12
C PHE A 126 9.25 -8.27 8.06
N ALA A 127 10.42 -8.48 7.46
CA ALA A 127 11.77 -8.08 7.89
C ALA A 127 12.83 -8.48 6.84
N ARG A 128 12.45 -9.29 5.84
CA ARG A 128 13.22 -9.49 4.61
C ARG A 128 12.31 -9.26 3.43
N LEU A 129 12.82 -8.55 2.43
CA LEU A 129 12.29 -8.68 1.07
C LEU A 129 12.14 -10.18 0.81
N PRO A 130 10.96 -10.68 0.40
CA PRO A 130 10.87 -12.05 -0.06
C PRO A 130 11.92 -12.24 -1.15
N ASP A 131 12.52 -13.43 -1.21
CA ASP A 131 13.53 -13.79 -2.22
C ASP A 131 12.87 -13.98 -3.59
N VAL A 132 12.13 -12.95 -4.00
CA VAL A 132 11.26 -12.87 -5.15
C VAL A 132 11.86 -11.80 -6.04
N GLN A 133 12.74 -12.22 -6.93
CA GLN A 133 13.36 -11.36 -7.91
C GLN A 133 12.45 -11.20 -9.12
N LEU A 134 11.67 -10.13 -9.18
CA LEU A 134 10.80 -9.87 -10.33
C LEU A 134 11.63 -9.49 -11.56
N THR A 135 11.27 -10.08 -12.71
CA THR A 135 11.77 -9.65 -14.01
C THR A 135 11.24 -8.27 -14.36
N ASP A 136 11.89 -7.55 -15.28
CA ASP A 136 11.44 -6.21 -15.70
C ASP A 136 9.98 -6.24 -16.19
N ARG A 137 9.60 -7.30 -16.92
CA ARG A 137 8.22 -7.48 -17.41
C ARG A 137 7.23 -7.77 -16.29
N GLU A 138 7.61 -8.55 -15.29
CA GLU A 138 6.78 -8.76 -14.11
C GLU A 138 6.59 -7.48 -13.30
N ARG A 139 7.63 -6.63 -13.16
CA ARG A 139 7.51 -5.32 -12.51
C ARG A 139 6.57 -4.39 -13.28
N VAL A 140 6.71 -4.35 -14.61
CA VAL A 140 5.82 -3.55 -15.47
C VAL A 140 4.36 -3.98 -15.32
N VAL A 141 4.09 -5.29 -15.44
CA VAL A 141 2.72 -5.82 -15.23
C VAL A 141 2.24 -5.53 -13.82
N LEU A 142 3.07 -5.69 -12.80
CA LEU A 142 2.68 -5.41 -11.41
C LEU A 142 2.30 -3.93 -11.22
N ARG A 143 3.03 -2.98 -11.82
CA ARG A 143 2.66 -1.55 -11.80
C ARG A 143 1.32 -1.27 -12.47
N HIS A 144 1.06 -1.92 -13.60
CA HIS A 144 -0.24 -1.85 -14.26
C HIS A 144 -1.38 -2.45 -13.45
N LEU A 145 -1.08 -3.44 -12.59
CA LEU A 145 -2.10 -4.02 -11.70
C LEU A 145 -2.45 -3.10 -10.52
N LEU A 146 -1.54 -2.20 -10.14
CA LEU A 146 -1.75 -1.20 -9.08
C LEU A 146 -2.70 -0.07 -9.49
N SER A 147 -2.87 0.18 -10.79
CA SER A 147 -3.92 1.06 -11.33
C SER A 147 -5.22 0.28 -11.60
N PRO A 148 -6.36 0.94 -11.84
CA PRO A 148 -7.60 0.25 -12.21
C PRO A 148 -7.62 -0.30 -13.66
N SER A 149 -6.48 -0.43 -14.34
CA SER A 149 -6.40 -0.84 -15.75
C SER A 149 -6.83 -2.31 -15.95
N THR A 150 -7.66 -2.55 -16.96
CA THR A 150 -8.08 -3.88 -17.41
C THR A 150 -6.95 -4.59 -18.17
N LEU A 151 -7.01 -5.94 -18.29
CA LEU A 151 -6.02 -6.68 -19.08
C LEU A 151 -5.99 -6.27 -20.56
N GLU A 152 -7.09 -5.72 -21.08
CA GLU A 152 -7.21 -5.21 -22.45
C GLU A 152 -6.41 -3.91 -22.61
N GLU A 153 -6.60 -2.96 -21.68
CA GLU A 153 -5.89 -1.67 -21.66
C GLU A 153 -4.39 -1.87 -21.46
N ILE A 154 -4.01 -2.73 -20.50
CA ILE A 154 -2.60 -3.08 -20.25
C ILE A 154 -1.96 -3.67 -21.51
N ALA A 155 -2.68 -4.54 -22.23
CA ALA A 155 -2.18 -5.12 -23.47
C ALA A 155 -1.98 -4.06 -24.56
N GLY A 156 -2.89 -3.09 -24.66
CA GLY A 156 -2.76 -1.94 -25.55
C GLY A 156 -1.54 -1.08 -25.23
N GLU A 157 -1.35 -0.71 -23.96
CA GLU A 157 -0.22 0.12 -23.50
C GLU A 157 1.13 -0.59 -23.70
N GLU A 158 1.18 -1.89 -23.42
CA GLU A 158 2.39 -2.71 -23.57
C GLU A 158 2.61 -3.22 -25.01
N HIS A 159 1.73 -2.88 -25.95
CA HIS A 159 1.79 -3.30 -27.36
C HIS A 159 1.88 -4.83 -27.54
N VAL A 160 1.12 -5.59 -26.74
CA VAL A 160 1.06 -7.06 -26.77
C VAL A 160 -0.38 -7.56 -26.81
N SER A 161 -0.59 -8.88 -26.96
CA SER A 161 -1.94 -9.44 -26.89
C SER A 161 -2.46 -9.54 -25.45
N ARG A 162 -3.78 -9.46 -25.28
CA ARG A 162 -4.45 -9.75 -23.98
C ARG A 162 -4.06 -11.12 -23.40
N ASN A 163 -3.86 -12.12 -24.24
CA ASN A 163 -3.43 -13.46 -23.80
C ASN A 163 -1.99 -13.47 -23.26
N THR A 164 -1.13 -12.60 -23.81
CA THR A 164 0.23 -12.38 -23.32
C THR A 164 0.18 -11.80 -21.90
N ILE A 165 -0.58 -10.72 -21.68
CA ILE A 165 -0.76 -10.12 -20.35
C ILE A 165 -1.38 -11.11 -19.37
N LYS A 166 -2.39 -11.88 -19.80
CA LYS A 166 -3.01 -12.92 -18.97
C LYS A 166 -1.98 -13.97 -18.51
N SER A 167 -1.11 -14.42 -19.41
CA SER A 167 -0.08 -15.41 -19.09
C SER A 167 1.00 -14.82 -18.18
N GLN A 168 1.43 -13.57 -18.43
CA GLN A 168 2.38 -12.85 -17.59
C GLN A 168 1.81 -12.63 -16.17
N THR A 169 0.54 -12.24 -16.05
CA THR A 169 -0.15 -12.07 -14.77
C THR A 169 -0.20 -13.38 -13.99
N ARG A 170 -0.45 -14.51 -14.66
CA ARG A 170 -0.45 -15.83 -14.01
C ARG A 170 0.94 -16.23 -13.51
N SER A 171 1.98 -15.99 -14.29
CA SER A 171 3.37 -16.24 -13.88
C SER A 171 3.76 -15.36 -12.71
N LEU A 172 3.40 -14.07 -12.76
CA LEU A 172 3.57 -13.11 -11.68
C LEU A 172 2.89 -13.60 -10.40
N PHE A 173 1.60 -13.93 -10.44
CA PHE A 173 0.86 -14.40 -9.26
C PHE A 173 1.48 -15.66 -8.65
N LYS A 174 1.87 -16.62 -9.49
CA LYS A 174 2.58 -17.82 -9.04
C LYS A 174 3.91 -17.47 -8.35
N LYS A 175 4.65 -16.49 -8.87
CA LYS A 175 5.93 -16.04 -8.33
C LYS A 175 5.79 -15.25 -7.03
N LEU A 176 4.72 -14.47 -6.90
CA LEU A 176 4.34 -13.76 -5.66
C LEU A 176 3.71 -14.69 -4.61
N GLY A 177 3.31 -15.91 -4.99
CA GLY A 177 2.60 -16.84 -4.10
C GLY A 177 1.15 -16.45 -3.82
N VAL A 178 0.55 -15.63 -4.69
CA VAL A 178 -0.83 -15.11 -4.55
C VAL A 178 -1.75 -15.70 -5.62
N SER A 179 -3.07 -15.58 -5.43
CA SER A 179 -4.07 -16.16 -6.31
C SER A 179 -5.00 -15.14 -6.99
N SER A 180 -4.94 -13.88 -6.60
CA SER A 180 -5.82 -12.83 -7.13
C SER A 180 -5.07 -11.52 -7.40
N ARG A 181 -5.71 -10.63 -8.17
CA ARG A 181 -5.18 -9.28 -8.43
C ARG A 181 -5.08 -8.51 -7.14
N GLU A 182 -6.09 -8.61 -6.29
CA GLU A 182 -6.18 -7.92 -5.01
C GLU A 182 -5.02 -8.34 -4.10
N ALA A 183 -4.74 -9.64 -4.01
CA ALA A 183 -3.61 -10.15 -3.23
C ALA A 183 -2.25 -9.77 -3.83
N ALA A 184 -2.12 -9.70 -5.16
CA ALA A 184 -0.90 -9.22 -5.81
C ALA A 184 -0.66 -7.72 -5.57
N VAL A 185 -1.74 -6.94 -5.58
CA VAL A 185 -1.73 -5.51 -5.28
C VAL A 185 -1.38 -5.27 -3.81
N GLU A 186 -2.01 -6.00 -2.89
CA GLU A 186 -1.68 -5.95 -1.46
C GLU A 186 -0.20 -6.28 -1.24
N PHE A 187 0.30 -7.37 -1.84
CA PHE A 187 1.72 -7.73 -1.83
C PHE A 187 2.61 -6.58 -2.33
N ALA A 188 2.26 -5.97 -3.46
CA ALA A 188 3.06 -4.88 -4.04
C ALA A 188 3.11 -3.64 -3.13
N LEU A 189 1.98 -3.26 -2.53
CA LEU A 189 1.91 -2.14 -1.59
C LEU A 189 2.63 -2.42 -0.27
N GLN A 190 2.82 -3.70 0.05
CA GLN A 190 3.58 -4.16 1.20
C GLN A 190 5.08 -4.17 0.92
N TYR A 191 5.49 -4.56 -0.30
CA TYR A 191 6.89 -4.68 -0.73
C TYR A 191 7.27 -3.79 -1.91
N PRO A 192 7.22 -2.46 -1.75
CA PRO A 192 7.52 -1.54 -2.83
C PRO A 192 8.90 -1.77 -3.45
N ALA A 193 9.92 -2.01 -2.61
CA ALA A 193 11.30 -2.19 -3.06
C ALA A 193 11.53 -3.33 -4.08
N LEU A 194 10.61 -4.29 -4.22
CA LEU A 194 10.74 -5.40 -5.20
C LEU A 194 10.37 -5.00 -6.64
N TRP A 195 9.67 -3.88 -6.81
CA TRP A 195 9.20 -3.42 -8.12
C TRP A 195 9.46 -1.93 -8.36
N ALA A 196 9.83 -1.20 -7.31
CA ALA A 196 10.17 0.22 -7.28
C ALA A 196 11.48 0.60 -7.96
N ASP A 197 12.32 -0.37 -8.33
CA ASP A 197 13.72 -0.16 -8.73
C ASP A 197 13.88 1.10 -9.60
N THR A 198 14.40 2.15 -8.95
CA THR A 198 14.60 3.51 -9.45
C THR A 198 15.82 3.51 -10.34
N GLY A 199 15.63 3.15 -11.60
CA GLY A 199 16.71 2.98 -12.56
C GLY A 199 16.25 3.00 -14.01
N LEU A 200 15.50 4.03 -14.41
CA LEU A 200 15.50 4.63 -15.74
C LEU A 200 15.34 6.14 -15.61
#